data_AF-A0A9E5G0Q1-F1
#
_entry.id   AF-A0A9E5G0Q1-F1
#
_cell.length_a   1.000
_cell.length_b   1.000
_cell.length_c   1.000
_cell.angle_alpha   90.00
_cell.angle_beta   90.00
_cell.angle_gamma   90.00
#
_symmetry.space_group_name_H-M   'P 1'
#
loop_
_entity.id
_entity.type
_entity.pdbx_description
1 polymer ?
#
loop_
_entity_poly.entity_id
_entity_poly.type
_entity_poly.pdbx_seq_one_letter_code
_entity_poly.pdbx_strand_id
1 'polypeptide(L)'
;VNQTTGFDCPGCAWPDPAGSRSKFEFCENGAKAIAEEATLARATPAFFAAHSVEELSRQSDYQLGKQGRITEPMYLPRGGTHYEPISWVNAFTVIADELKALKSPNEALFYTSGRTSNEAAFLYQLFVRMFGTNNLPDCSNMCHESSGVGMMRTIGSGKGTVTLKDFESADCIVVIGQNPGTNHPRMLITLQEAARRGCKIVSINPLAEAGLKRFRHPQEVGGMLGMSTALATHHVPVRINGDVALLKGIQKAILETPGARVDREFISQYTEGFDAYRANLEAEEWSAIVDGSGISELEIREIAAVIGQSKAMICCWAMGLTQHQNAVANIQEIINLLMMGGHLGRPGAGACPVRGHSNVQGDRTMGIWERPSPAFLKSLADEFGFEPPVEHGHSTVEAINAMHERKAKVFIALGGNFLSATPDTAYTAQALANCSLTVQISTKLNRSHLITGEHALMLPCLGRTERDIQSSGAQFVSVEDSMGVVHASTGTLAPASEHLLSEPAIVAGMAGATLGVDWSGYVANYDAIRARIARVIPGFEEMNARIRQPNGFELPHAVRDQREFRTP
;
A
#
# COMPACT_ATOMS: atom_id res chain seq x y z
N VAL A 1 20.46 -1.39 3.03
CA VAL A 1 19.13 -0.82 2.74
C VAL A 1 18.88 -1.00 1.27
N ASN A 2 17.79 -1.67 0.89
CA ASN A 2 17.33 -1.91 -0.48
C ASN A 2 18.42 -2.55 -1.36
N GLN A 3 19.16 -3.50 -0.78
CA GLN A 3 20.17 -4.30 -1.48
C GLN A 3 19.63 -5.72 -1.65
N THR A 4 20.25 -6.51 -2.55
CA THR A 4 19.87 -7.90 -2.82
C THR A 4 19.77 -8.77 -1.56
N THR A 5 20.53 -8.42 -0.52
CA THR A 5 20.46 -8.99 0.81
C THR A 5 20.35 -7.88 1.86
N GLY A 6 19.64 -8.15 2.95
CA GLY A 6 19.54 -7.26 4.11
C GLY A 6 18.21 -6.53 4.20
N PHE A 7 18.24 -5.31 4.72
CA PHE A 7 17.03 -4.55 5.05
C PHE A 7 16.38 -3.90 3.83
N ASP A 8 15.07 -4.10 3.65
CA ASP A 8 14.24 -3.34 2.72
C ASP A 8 13.45 -2.24 3.43
N CYS A 9 13.46 -1.06 2.81
CA CYS A 9 12.95 0.16 3.39
C CYS A 9 11.42 0.16 3.44
N PRO A 10 10.81 0.41 4.61
CA PRO A 10 9.35 0.41 4.75
C PRO A 10 8.67 1.64 4.13
N GLY A 11 9.43 2.59 3.58
CA GLY A 11 8.93 3.90 3.15
C GLY A 11 8.35 3.97 1.74
N CYS A 12 8.63 3.01 0.85
CA CYS A 12 8.24 3.11 -0.56
C CYS A 12 8.22 1.74 -1.24
N ALA A 13 7.10 1.36 -1.87
CA ALA A 13 6.93 0.10 -2.61
C ALA A 13 7.41 0.14 -4.08
N TRP A 14 8.28 1.08 -4.45
CA TRP A 14 8.92 1.03 -5.77
C TRP A 14 9.86 -0.21 -5.82
N PRO A 15 9.90 -0.98 -6.92
CA PRO A 15 10.77 -2.14 -7.02
C PRO A 15 12.25 -1.75 -6.99
N ASP A 16 13.08 -2.69 -6.55
CA ASP A 16 14.53 -2.58 -6.69
C ASP A 16 15.00 -3.12 -8.05
N PRO A 17 16.03 -2.53 -8.68
CA PRO A 17 16.65 -3.10 -9.87
C PRO A 17 17.22 -4.50 -9.61
N ALA A 18 16.99 -5.42 -10.55
CA ALA A 18 17.51 -6.80 -10.48
C ALA A 18 19.04 -6.87 -10.69
N GLY A 19 19.62 -5.86 -11.36
CA GLY A 19 21.04 -5.77 -11.71
C GLY A 19 21.88 -4.96 -10.71
N SER A 20 22.71 -4.04 -11.21
CA SER A 20 23.56 -3.20 -10.35
C SER A 20 22.71 -2.22 -9.53
N ARG A 21 22.66 -2.43 -8.21
CA ARG A 21 22.03 -1.52 -7.26
C ARG A 21 23.04 -0.48 -6.79
N SER A 22 22.61 0.78 -6.68
CA SER A 22 23.37 1.84 -6.04
C SER A 22 23.68 1.48 -4.59
N LYS A 23 24.77 2.02 -4.03
CA LYS A 23 25.04 1.89 -2.58
C LYS A 23 24.01 2.64 -1.72
N PHE A 24 23.24 3.55 -2.32
CA PHE A 24 22.23 4.38 -1.66
C PHE A 24 20.85 4.23 -2.34
N GLU A 25 20.33 3.00 -2.43
CA GLU A 25 19.01 2.69 -3.01
C GLU A 25 17.81 3.09 -2.12
N PHE A 26 17.85 4.23 -1.42
CA PHE A 26 16.72 4.70 -0.60
C PHE A 26 16.45 6.19 -0.81
N CYS A 27 15.17 6.58 -0.68
CA CYS A 27 14.73 7.97 -0.86
C CYS A 27 14.63 8.72 0.47
N GLU A 28 14.28 10.01 0.43
CA GLU A 28 14.06 10.83 1.64
C GLU A 28 13.05 10.19 2.61
N ASN A 29 11.94 9.67 2.10
CA ASN A 29 10.96 8.94 2.94
C ASN A 29 11.57 7.69 3.58
N GLY A 30 12.47 7.03 2.85
CA GLY A 30 13.19 5.89 3.38
C GLY A 30 14.23 6.24 4.44
N ALA A 31 14.95 7.35 4.25
CA ALA A 31 15.87 7.89 5.25
C ALA A 31 15.13 8.28 6.53
N LYS A 32 13.96 8.94 6.40
CA LYS A 32 13.07 9.25 7.53
C LYS A 32 12.65 7.99 8.26
N ALA A 33 12.14 6.98 7.56
CA ALA A 33 11.69 5.74 8.20
C ALA A 33 12.82 5.03 8.97
N ILE A 34 14.02 4.95 8.38
CA ILE A 34 15.19 4.36 9.03
C ILE A 34 15.63 5.19 10.24
N ALA A 35 15.70 6.52 10.11
CA ALA A 35 16.10 7.40 11.21
C ALA A 35 15.12 7.35 12.39
N GLU A 36 13.83 7.18 12.10
CA GLU A 36 12.79 7.03 13.10
C GLU A 36 12.94 5.71 13.87
N GLU A 37 13.22 4.58 13.19
CA GLU A 37 13.43 3.27 13.83
C GLU A 37 14.77 3.15 14.55
N ALA A 38 15.85 3.66 13.93
CA ALA A 38 17.24 3.57 14.41
C ALA A 38 17.61 4.64 15.44
N THR A 39 16.63 5.46 15.87
CA THR A 39 16.86 6.47 16.90
C THR A 39 17.39 5.87 18.20
N LEU A 40 18.22 6.62 18.92
CA LEU A 40 18.71 6.25 20.25
C LEU A 40 17.77 6.72 21.38
N ALA A 41 16.78 7.58 21.06
CA ALA A 41 15.78 8.01 22.04
C ALA A 41 14.84 6.86 22.43
N ARG A 42 14.37 6.86 23.67
CA ARG A 42 13.53 5.82 24.27
C ARG A 42 12.38 6.45 25.05
N ALA A 43 11.15 6.05 24.72
CA ALA A 43 9.96 6.33 25.50
C ALA A 43 9.78 5.15 26.49
N THR A 44 10.44 5.27 27.64
CA THR A 44 10.48 4.23 28.69
C THR A 44 9.27 4.31 29.62
N PRO A 45 9.04 3.33 30.52
CA PRO A 45 8.00 3.44 31.54
C PRO A 45 8.12 4.69 32.39
N ALA A 46 9.35 5.09 32.73
CA ALA A 46 9.60 6.29 33.51
C ALA A 46 9.13 7.56 32.78
N PHE A 47 9.25 7.59 31.43
CA PHE A 47 8.69 8.67 30.61
C PHE A 47 7.16 8.69 30.72
N PHE A 48 6.49 7.56 30.55
CA PHE A 48 5.03 7.48 30.62
C PHE A 48 4.46 7.70 32.03
N ALA A 49 5.23 7.38 33.07
CA ALA A 49 4.88 7.72 34.45
C ALA A 49 5.02 9.22 34.75
N ALA A 50 5.93 9.91 34.06
CA ALA A 50 6.17 11.35 34.25
C ALA A 50 5.23 12.25 33.42
N HIS A 51 4.66 11.73 32.33
CA HIS A 51 3.85 12.51 31.40
C HIS A 51 2.46 11.90 31.23
N SER A 52 1.44 12.67 31.59
CA SER A 52 0.04 12.27 31.39
C SER A 52 -0.33 12.23 29.91
N VAL A 53 -1.35 11.45 29.57
CA VAL A 53 -1.93 11.40 28.22
C VAL A 53 -2.40 12.79 27.76
N GLU A 54 -2.99 13.57 28.68
CA GLU A 54 -3.46 14.92 28.39
C GLU A 54 -2.30 15.89 28.09
N GLU A 55 -1.20 15.81 28.84
CA GLU A 55 0.01 16.60 28.58
C GLU A 55 0.61 16.25 27.22
N LEU A 56 0.80 14.97 26.94
CA LEU A 56 1.33 14.50 25.65
C LEU A 56 0.42 14.93 24.49
N SER A 57 -0.90 14.95 24.69
CA SER A 57 -1.87 15.36 23.68
C SER A 57 -1.71 16.82 23.24
N ARG A 58 -1.07 17.68 24.02
CA ARG A 58 -0.78 19.08 23.65
C ARG A 58 0.47 19.23 22.79
N GLN A 59 1.31 18.20 22.70
CA GLN A 59 2.52 18.23 21.87
C GLN A 59 2.15 18.07 20.39
N SER A 60 2.99 18.60 19.49
CA SER A 60 2.87 18.35 18.04
C SER A 60 3.27 16.91 17.69
N ASP A 61 2.79 16.40 16.55
CA ASP A 61 3.17 15.06 16.05
C ASP A 61 4.69 14.92 15.87
N TYR A 62 5.37 16.01 15.50
CA TYR A 62 6.83 16.06 15.43
C TYR A 62 7.47 15.81 16.81
N GLN A 63 7.01 16.50 17.85
CA GLN A 63 7.52 16.32 19.22
C GLN A 63 7.23 14.91 19.74
N LEU A 64 6.03 14.37 19.50
CA LEU A 64 5.66 13.00 19.85
C LEU A 64 6.61 11.98 19.21
N GLY A 65 6.90 12.12 17.91
CA GLY A 65 7.85 11.27 17.21
C GLY A 65 9.27 11.35 17.76
N LYS A 66 9.68 12.49 18.34
CA LYS A 66 11.01 12.67 18.94
C LYS A 66 11.18 12.03 20.32
N GLN A 67 10.11 11.55 20.96
CA GLN A 67 10.22 10.82 22.24
C GLN A 67 10.93 9.45 22.11
N GLY A 68 11.04 8.93 20.88
CA GLY A 68 11.83 7.73 20.59
C GLY A 68 11.01 6.45 20.52
N ARG A 69 11.69 5.31 20.68
CA ARG A 69 11.09 3.96 20.61
C ARG A 69 10.38 3.62 21.92
N ILE A 70 9.16 3.09 21.84
CA ILE A 70 8.46 2.51 23.00
C ILE A 70 9.20 1.22 23.38
N THR A 71 9.51 1.04 24.67
CA THR A 71 10.44 -0.03 25.10
C THR A 71 9.78 -1.27 25.67
N GLU A 72 8.56 -1.17 26.20
CA GLU A 72 7.81 -2.30 26.77
C GLU A 72 6.30 -2.08 26.66
N PRO A 73 5.47 -3.13 26.78
CA PRO A 73 4.03 -2.97 26.71
C PRO A 73 3.51 -2.03 27.79
N MET A 74 2.62 -1.13 27.39
CA MET A 74 2.03 -0.12 28.26
C MET A 74 0.51 -0.26 28.26
N TYR A 75 -0.12 -0.04 29.41
CA TYR A 75 -1.57 -0.07 29.61
C TYR A 75 -2.04 1.27 30.20
N LEU A 76 -3.09 1.84 29.64
CA LEU A 76 -3.80 2.97 30.21
C LEU A 76 -5.09 2.43 30.87
N PRO A 77 -5.18 2.38 32.21
CA PRO A 77 -6.35 1.88 32.90
C PRO A 77 -7.60 2.73 32.64
N ARG A 78 -8.78 2.16 32.90
CA ARG A 78 -10.06 2.89 32.83
C ARG A 78 -10.05 4.08 33.78
N GLY A 79 -10.25 5.28 33.23
CA GLY A 79 -10.16 6.54 33.99
C GLY A 79 -8.74 6.93 34.43
N GLY A 80 -7.72 6.19 33.99
CA GLY A 80 -6.31 6.50 34.24
C GLY A 80 -5.86 7.71 33.43
N THR A 81 -4.84 8.41 33.95
CA THR A 81 -4.25 9.60 33.30
C THR A 81 -2.86 9.33 32.72
N HIS A 82 -2.22 8.23 33.11
CA HIS A 82 -0.87 7.83 32.72
C HIS A 82 -0.88 6.38 32.25
N TYR A 83 0.05 6.07 31.35
CA TYR A 83 0.31 4.70 30.94
C TYR A 83 1.21 4.02 31.97
N GLU A 84 0.86 2.79 32.32
CA GLU A 84 1.55 1.94 33.28
C GLU A 84 2.15 0.71 32.56
N PRO A 85 3.32 0.23 32.95
CA PRO A 85 3.91 -0.96 32.32
C PRO A 85 3.06 -2.20 32.59
N ILE A 86 2.92 -3.06 31.57
CA ILE A 86 2.17 -4.31 31.66
C ILE A 86 3.00 -5.46 31.07
N SER A 87 2.87 -6.67 31.63
CA SER A 87 3.50 -7.84 31.04
C SER A 87 2.81 -8.25 29.73
N TRP A 88 3.53 -8.87 28.81
CA TRP A 88 2.95 -9.41 27.58
C TRP A 88 1.78 -10.37 27.84
N VAL A 89 1.92 -11.26 28.82
CA VAL A 89 0.85 -12.20 29.20
C VAL A 89 -0.40 -11.45 29.63
N ASN A 90 -0.27 -10.44 30.50
CA ASN A 90 -1.42 -9.67 30.97
C ASN A 90 -2.02 -8.80 29.86
N ALA A 91 -1.20 -8.25 28.97
CA ALA A 91 -1.68 -7.50 27.81
C ALA A 91 -2.52 -8.38 26.87
N PHE A 92 -2.06 -9.60 26.57
CA PHE A 92 -2.83 -10.55 25.77
C PHE A 92 -4.11 -11.01 26.49
N THR A 93 -4.08 -11.19 27.81
CA THR A 93 -5.28 -11.49 28.61
C THR A 93 -6.31 -10.37 28.52
N VAL A 94 -5.91 -9.11 28.67
CA VAL A 94 -6.83 -7.95 28.52
C VAL A 94 -7.50 -7.94 27.15
N ILE A 95 -6.73 -8.17 26.08
CA ILE A 95 -7.28 -8.25 24.72
C ILE A 95 -8.26 -9.41 24.58
N ALA A 96 -7.87 -10.60 25.05
CA ALA A 96 -8.69 -11.79 24.97
C ALA A 96 -10.01 -11.64 25.75
N ASP A 97 -9.96 -11.05 26.94
CA ASP A 97 -11.13 -10.85 27.79
C ASP A 97 -12.13 -9.86 27.15
N GLU A 98 -11.65 -8.73 26.62
CA GLU A 98 -12.51 -7.76 25.92
C GLU A 98 -13.10 -8.37 24.63
N LEU A 99 -12.31 -9.10 23.84
CA LEU A 99 -12.80 -9.77 22.62
C LEU A 99 -13.84 -10.87 22.93
N LYS A 100 -13.62 -11.69 23.96
CA LYS A 100 -14.55 -12.75 24.38
C LYS A 100 -15.83 -12.20 25.01
N ALA A 101 -15.80 -10.99 25.56
CA ALA A 101 -16.96 -10.33 26.14
C ALA A 101 -17.90 -9.69 25.09
N LEU A 102 -17.49 -9.60 23.82
CA LEU A 102 -18.31 -9.06 22.74
C LEU A 102 -19.55 -9.92 22.48
N LYS A 103 -20.65 -9.26 22.11
CA LYS A 103 -21.90 -9.97 21.76
C LYS A 103 -21.83 -10.59 20.37
N SER A 104 -20.95 -10.05 19.53
CA SER A 104 -20.68 -10.53 18.18
C SER A 104 -19.22 -10.20 17.84
N PRO A 105 -18.50 -11.09 17.11
CA PRO A 105 -17.16 -10.78 16.64
C PRO A 105 -17.11 -9.55 15.71
N ASN A 106 -18.23 -9.18 15.09
CA ASN A 106 -18.34 -7.97 14.28
C ASN A 106 -18.34 -6.66 15.10
N GLU A 107 -18.35 -6.73 16.44
CA GLU A 107 -18.11 -5.56 17.30
C GLU A 107 -16.60 -5.26 17.45
N ALA A 108 -15.71 -6.04 16.83
CA ALA A 108 -14.27 -5.79 16.79
C ALA A 108 -13.80 -5.34 15.40
N LEU A 109 -12.78 -4.48 15.37
CA LEU A 109 -12.15 -3.95 14.17
C LEU A 109 -10.63 -4.16 14.24
N PHE A 110 -10.05 -4.68 13.16
CA PHE A 110 -8.65 -5.08 13.09
C PHE A 110 -7.92 -4.34 11.97
N TYR A 111 -7.48 -3.12 12.26
CA TYR A 111 -6.81 -2.27 11.30
C TYR A 111 -5.39 -2.74 10.98
N THR A 112 -4.97 -2.63 9.72
CA THR A 112 -3.62 -2.98 9.27
C THR A 112 -2.95 -1.86 8.48
N SER A 113 -1.69 -1.57 8.82
CA SER A 113 -0.84 -0.66 8.05
C SER A 113 -0.11 -1.39 6.93
N GLY A 114 0.00 -0.77 5.75
CA GLY A 114 0.78 -1.22 4.59
C GLY A 114 2.30 -1.43 4.81
N ARG A 115 2.77 -1.38 6.05
CA ARG A 115 4.15 -1.67 6.47
C ARG A 115 4.26 -3.03 7.17
N THR A 116 3.16 -3.66 7.53
CA THR A 116 3.14 -5.01 8.10
C THR A 116 3.80 -5.98 7.12
N SER A 117 4.53 -6.96 7.64
CA SER A 117 5.15 -8.00 6.79
C SER A 117 4.14 -9.02 6.29
N ASN A 118 4.47 -9.76 5.24
CA ASN A 118 3.60 -10.82 4.73
C ASN A 118 3.30 -11.88 5.78
N GLU A 119 4.31 -12.30 6.56
CA GLU A 119 4.13 -13.30 7.61
C GLU A 119 3.20 -12.81 8.72
N ALA A 120 3.36 -11.55 9.17
CA ALA A 120 2.49 -10.96 10.18
C ALA A 120 1.07 -10.73 9.63
N ALA A 121 0.93 -10.21 8.41
CA ALA A 121 -0.36 -9.98 7.76
C ALA A 121 -1.15 -11.28 7.58
N PHE A 122 -0.49 -12.36 7.15
CA PHE A 122 -1.12 -13.67 6.98
C PHE A 122 -1.63 -14.24 8.31
N LEU A 123 -0.82 -14.18 9.38
CA LEU A 123 -1.26 -14.60 10.71
C LEU A 123 -2.37 -13.71 11.27
N TYR A 124 -2.31 -12.40 11.01
CA TYR A 124 -3.28 -11.45 11.54
C TYR A 124 -4.65 -11.67 10.93
N GLN A 125 -4.74 -11.80 9.60
CA GLN A 125 -6.00 -12.10 8.96
C GLN A 125 -6.56 -13.46 9.36
N LEU A 126 -5.68 -14.45 9.57
CA LEU A 126 -6.09 -15.79 10.00
C LEU A 126 -6.70 -15.72 11.40
N PHE A 127 -6.04 -15.03 12.33
CA PHE A 127 -6.54 -14.80 13.68
C PHE A 127 -7.92 -14.14 13.65
N VAL A 128 -8.08 -13.07 12.88
CA VAL A 128 -9.32 -12.30 12.80
C VAL A 128 -10.47 -13.12 12.22
N ARG A 129 -10.21 -13.92 11.18
CA ARG A 129 -11.23 -14.79 10.57
C ARG A 129 -11.57 -15.99 11.45
N MET A 130 -10.60 -16.56 12.17
CA MET A 130 -10.86 -17.59 13.18
C MET A 130 -11.62 -17.03 14.39
N PHE A 131 -11.43 -15.75 14.72
CA PHE A 131 -12.26 -15.04 15.70
C PHE A 131 -13.70 -14.82 15.22
N GLY A 132 -13.92 -14.80 13.90
CA GLY A 132 -15.26 -14.86 13.30
C GLY A 132 -15.73 -13.59 12.62
N THR A 133 -14.82 -12.68 12.22
CA THR A 133 -15.18 -11.47 11.46
C THR A 133 -14.28 -11.25 10.24
N ASN A 134 -14.79 -10.48 9.26
CA ASN A 134 -14.01 -9.93 8.15
C ASN A 134 -13.70 -8.44 8.34
N ASN A 135 -13.88 -7.89 9.54
CA ASN A 135 -13.59 -6.49 9.86
C ASN A 135 -12.07 -6.18 9.85
N LEU A 136 -11.52 -6.09 8.64
CA LEU A 136 -10.10 -5.86 8.34
C LEU A 136 -9.92 -4.54 7.56
N PRO A 137 -10.25 -3.38 8.17
CA PRO A 137 -9.97 -2.11 7.52
C PRO A 137 -8.46 -1.96 7.32
N ASP A 138 -8.06 -1.38 6.20
CA ASP A 138 -6.64 -1.29 5.86
C ASP A 138 -6.30 0.05 5.19
N CYS A 139 -5.02 0.43 5.25
CA CYS A 139 -4.60 1.72 4.71
C CYS A 139 -4.85 1.87 3.20
N SER A 140 -4.96 0.78 2.45
CA SER A 140 -5.25 0.83 1.02
C SER A 140 -6.69 1.20 0.70
N ASN A 141 -7.65 1.02 1.63
CA ASN A 141 -9.01 1.54 1.49
C ASN A 141 -9.01 3.04 1.16
N MET A 142 -8.06 3.80 1.74
CA MET A 142 -7.94 5.24 1.55
C MET A 142 -7.03 5.65 0.38
N CYS A 143 -6.22 4.74 -0.16
CA CYS A 143 -5.20 5.06 -1.16
C CYS A 143 -5.49 4.48 -2.54
N HIS A 144 -5.81 3.18 -2.64
CA HIS A 144 -5.76 2.44 -3.90
C HIS A 144 -6.95 1.50 -4.14
N GLU A 145 -7.93 1.44 -3.24
CA GLU A 145 -9.13 0.61 -3.42
C GLU A 145 -9.82 0.88 -4.77
N SER A 146 -9.99 2.16 -5.13
CA SER A 146 -10.57 2.56 -6.42
C SER A 146 -9.76 2.05 -7.62
N SER A 147 -8.42 1.94 -7.50
CA SER A 147 -7.59 1.32 -8.54
C SER A 147 -7.86 -0.17 -8.64
N GLY A 148 -7.93 -0.87 -7.50
CA GLY A 148 -8.26 -2.29 -7.45
C GLY A 148 -9.61 -2.57 -8.09
N VAL A 149 -10.67 -1.87 -7.67
CA VAL A 149 -12.03 -2.05 -8.21
C VAL A 149 -12.09 -1.71 -9.71
N GLY A 150 -11.49 -0.58 -10.13
CA GLY A 150 -11.51 -0.16 -11.52
C GLY A 150 -10.81 -1.12 -12.47
N MET A 151 -9.63 -1.62 -12.08
CA MET A 151 -8.87 -2.57 -12.88
C MET A 151 -9.46 -3.99 -12.82
N MET A 152 -9.96 -4.43 -11.67
CA MET A 152 -10.57 -5.75 -11.52
C MET A 152 -11.79 -5.90 -12.45
N ARG A 153 -12.60 -4.84 -12.58
CA ARG A 153 -13.76 -4.80 -13.48
C ARG A 153 -13.40 -4.72 -14.98
N THR A 154 -12.21 -4.22 -15.33
CA THR A 154 -11.85 -4.00 -16.75
C THR A 154 -10.86 -5.01 -17.30
N ILE A 155 -9.94 -5.53 -16.48
CA ILE A 155 -8.86 -6.43 -16.94
C ILE A 155 -8.70 -7.70 -16.11
N GLY A 156 -9.57 -7.93 -15.12
CA GLY A 156 -9.50 -9.15 -14.33
C GLY A 156 -8.36 -9.18 -13.29
N SER A 157 -7.73 -8.04 -12.99
CA SER A 157 -6.65 -7.94 -11.99
C SER A 157 -6.64 -6.55 -11.36
N GLY A 158 -6.45 -6.47 -10.04
CA GLY A 158 -6.24 -5.21 -9.32
C GLY A 158 -4.76 -4.79 -9.19
N LYS A 159 -3.83 -5.57 -9.76
CA LYS A 159 -2.38 -5.36 -9.67
C LYS A 159 -1.83 -4.65 -10.92
N GLY A 160 -0.66 -4.03 -10.79
CA GLY A 160 0.05 -3.46 -11.93
C GLY A 160 0.45 -4.52 -12.95
N THR A 161 0.45 -4.16 -14.22
CA THR A 161 0.69 -5.08 -15.35
C THR A 161 2.08 -4.93 -15.95
N VAL A 162 2.99 -4.22 -15.28
CA VAL A 162 4.34 -3.91 -15.77
C VAL A 162 5.40 -4.27 -14.74
N THR A 163 6.61 -4.52 -15.24
CA THR A 163 7.83 -4.72 -14.48
C THR A 163 8.77 -3.52 -14.67
N LEU A 164 9.84 -3.44 -13.87
CA LEU A 164 10.81 -2.34 -14.01
C LEU A 164 11.50 -2.38 -15.37
N LYS A 165 11.67 -3.59 -15.93
CA LYS A 165 12.24 -3.81 -17.27
C LYS A 165 11.38 -3.21 -18.38
N ASP A 166 10.06 -3.10 -18.20
CA ASP A 166 9.20 -2.50 -19.20
C ASP A 166 9.53 -1.01 -19.40
N PHE A 167 9.95 -0.30 -18.35
CA PHE A 167 10.42 1.08 -18.48
C PHE A 167 11.66 1.23 -19.36
N GLU A 168 12.43 0.15 -19.59
CA GLU A 168 13.59 0.16 -20.49
C GLU A 168 13.19 0.10 -21.98
N SER A 169 11.93 -0.20 -22.29
CA SER A 169 11.45 -0.35 -23.67
C SER A 169 10.24 0.54 -24.01
N ALA A 170 9.62 1.17 -23.01
CA ALA A 170 8.58 2.17 -23.21
C ALA A 170 9.06 3.34 -24.09
N ASP A 171 8.20 3.78 -25.01
CA ASP A 171 8.39 4.98 -25.84
C ASP A 171 7.49 6.15 -25.41
N CYS A 172 6.46 5.88 -24.59
CA CYS A 172 5.65 6.87 -23.90
C CYS A 172 5.38 6.46 -22.45
N ILE A 173 5.55 7.39 -21.51
CA ILE A 173 5.17 7.22 -20.11
C ILE A 173 4.24 8.37 -19.72
N VAL A 174 3.01 8.04 -19.34
CA VAL A 174 2.04 8.98 -18.81
C VAL A 174 2.05 8.90 -17.28
N VAL A 175 2.45 9.97 -16.61
CA VAL A 175 2.43 10.10 -15.14
C VAL A 175 1.24 10.96 -14.75
N ILE A 176 0.17 10.34 -14.25
CA ILE A 176 -1.12 11.00 -13.98
C ILE A 176 -1.49 10.91 -12.50
N GLY A 177 -1.82 12.05 -11.88
CA GLY A 177 -2.20 12.12 -10.46
C GLY A 177 -1.12 11.61 -9.51
N GLN A 178 0.15 11.80 -9.86
CA GLN A 178 1.31 11.37 -9.09
C GLN A 178 2.38 12.46 -9.05
N ASN A 179 3.09 12.56 -7.93
CA ASN A 179 4.33 13.32 -7.80
C ASN A 179 5.49 12.37 -7.42
N PRO A 180 6.20 11.80 -8.42
CA PRO A 180 7.35 10.93 -8.16
C PRO A 180 8.48 11.63 -7.38
N GLY A 181 8.60 12.96 -7.52
CA GLY A 181 9.58 13.80 -6.83
C GLY A 181 9.61 13.61 -5.32
N THR A 182 8.43 13.48 -4.72
CA THR A 182 8.23 13.41 -3.27
C THR A 182 7.80 12.03 -2.82
N ASN A 183 6.96 11.35 -3.61
CA ASN A 183 6.27 10.15 -3.16
C ASN A 183 7.03 8.88 -3.58
N HIS A 184 7.69 8.91 -4.74
CA HIS A 184 8.45 7.79 -5.30
C HIS A 184 9.79 8.22 -5.88
N PRO A 185 10.72 8.84 -5.09
CA PRO A 185 11.90 9.47 -5.68
C PRO A 185 12.82 8.51 -6.45
N ARG A 186 12.77 7.21 -6.15
CA ARG A 186 13.50 6.17 -6.90
C ARG A 186 13.01 6.02 -8.34
N MET A 187 11.72 6.27 -8.60
CA MET A 187 11.14 6.28 -9.96
C MET A 187 11.78 7.37 -10.85
N LEU A 188 12.29 8.47 -10.27
CA LEU A 188 12.92 9.55 -11.05
C LEU A 188 14.15 9.07 -11.83
N ILE A 189 14.88 8.07 -11.31
CA ILE A 189 16.04 7.46 -11.98
C ILE A 189 15.55 6.75 -13.24
N THR A 190 14.54 5.89 -13.10
CA THR A 190 13.89 5.17 -14.20
C THR A 190 13.32 6.14 -15.27
N LEU A 191 12.66 7.21 -14.83
CA LEU A 191 12.15 8.25 -15.75
C LEU A 191 13.29 9.00 -16.46
N GLN A 192 14.42 9.24 -15.79
CA GLN A 192 15.59 9.88 -16.40
C GLN A 192 16.21 9.01 -17.49
N GLU A 193 16.36 7.71 -17.23
CA GLU A 193 16.89 6.76 -18.20
C GLU A 193 15.98 6.66 -19.43
N ALA A 194 14.65 6.60 -19.21
CA ALA A 194 13.67 6.63 -20.30
C ALA A 194 13.76 7.92 -21.13
N ALA A 195 13.83 9.09 -20.47
CA ALA A 195 13.95 10.38 -21.15
C ALA A 195 15.24 10.49 -21.98
N ARG A 196 16.38 9.98 -21.46
CA ARG A 196 17.67 9.95 -22.19
C ARG A 196 17.61 9.09 -23.45
N ARG A 197 16.79 8.04 -23.46
CA ARG A 197 16.53 7.19 -24.64
C ARG A 197 15.55 7.83 -25.64
N GLY A 198 14.95 8.96 -25.29
CA GLY A 198 13.98 9.67 -26.13
C GLY A 198 12.53 9.28 -25.87
N CYS A 199 12.23 8.54 -24.80
CA CYS A 199 10.86 8.27 -24.36
C CYS A 199 10.12 9.59 -24.07
N LYS A 200 8.88 9.70 -24.55
CA LYS A 200 8.02 10.85 -24.26
C LYS A 200 7.40 10.70 -22.87
N ILE A 201 7.58 11.69 -22.01
CA ILE A 201 7.00 11.67 -20.66
C ILE A 201 5.94 12.76 -20.57
N VAL A 202 4.68 12.36 -20.36
CA VAL A 202 3.52 13.25 -20.21
C VAL A 202 3.13 13.27 -18.73
N SER A 203 3.21 14.44 -18.10
CA SER A 203 2.80 14.63 -16.70
C SER A 203 1.42 15.29 -16.65
N ILE A 204 0.43 14.62 -16.08
CA ILE A 204 -0.93 15.14 -15.88
C ILE A 204 -1.15 15.34 -14.38
N ASN A 205 -1.13 16.60 -13.94
CA ASN A 205 -1.27 16.96 -12.53
C ASN A 205 -1.60 18.46 -12.43
N PRO A 206 -2.56 18.90 -11.59
CA PRO A 206 -2.81 20.32 -11.38
C PRO A 206 -1.56 21.13 -10.98
N LEU A 207 -0.63 20.49 -10.24
CA LEU A 207 0.60 21.13 -9.78
C LEU A 207 1.78 20.81 -10.70
N ALA A 208 2.53 21.86 -11.03
CA ALA A 208 3.69 21.77 -11.90
C ALA A 208 4.96 21.44 -11.10
N GLU A 209 5.23 20.15 -10.93
CA GLU A 209 6.24 19.61 -10.00
C GLU A 209 7.70 19.79 -10.46
N ALA A 210 8.56 20.27 -9.55
CA ALA A 210 9.96 20.56 -9.84
C ALA A 210 10.75 19.30 -10.25
N GLY A 211 10.51 18.17 -9.58
CA GLY A 211 11.19 16.90 -9.84
C GLY A 211 10.93 16.33 -11.24
N LEU A 212 9.78 16.65 -11.84
CA LEU A 212 9.44 16.25 -13.22
C LEU A 212 9.89 17.29 -14.26
N LYS A 213 10.08 18.55 -13.88
CA LYS A 213 10.61 19.60 -14.78
C LYS A 213 12.11 19.44 -15.02
N ARG A 214 12.89 19.26 -13.95
CA ARG A 214 14.35 19.11 -14.00
C ARG A 214 14.81 18.22 -12.89
N PHE A 215 15.30 17.03 -13.24
CA PHE A 215 15.92 16.14 -12.27
C PHE A 215 17.44 16.22 -12.37
N ARG A 216 18.09 16.43 -11.22
CA ARG A 216 19.52 16.24 -11.07
C ARG A 216 19.71 14.94 -10.34
N HIS A 217 20.35 13.97 -10.98
CA HIS A 217 20.66 12.71 -10.34
C HIS A 217 21.78 12.95 -9.30
N PRO A 218 21.50 12.94 -7.99
CA PRO A 218 22.49 13.32 -6.98
C PRO A 218 23.66 12.32 -6.91
N GLN A 219 23.48 11.13 -7.47
CA GLN A 219 24.48 10.07 -7.46
C GLN A 219 25.37 10.04 -8.73
N GLU A 220 25.10 10.89 -9.73
CA GLU A 220 25.98 11.03 -10.90
C GLU A 220 26.92 12.22 -10.72
N VAL A 221 28.18 12.08 -11.16
CA VAL A 221 29.19 13.17 -11.12
C VAL A 221 28.66 14.42 -11.82
N GLY A 222 27.93 14.26 -12.91
CA GLY A 222 27.31 15.37 -13.63
C GLY A 222 26.16 16.06 -12.88
N GLY A 223 25.38 15.32 -12.10
CA GLY A 223 24.32 15.88 -11.25
C GLY A 223 24.87 16.66 -10.05
N MET A 224 25.99 16.21 -9.47
CA MET A 224 26.75 16.96 -8.46
C MET A 224 27.38 18.25 -9.02
N LEU A 225 27.70 18.27 -10.32
CA LEU A 225 28.18 19.45 -11.07
C LEU A 225 27.04 20.35 -11.61
N GLY A 226 25.78 20.04 -11.29
CA GLY A 226 24.62 20.89 -11.61
C GLY A 226 23.92 20.60 -12.94
N MET A 227 24.33 19.58 -13.70
CA MET A 227 23.65 19.19 -14.94
C MET A 227 22.30 18.52 -14.63
N SER A 228 21.22 19.03 -15.22
CA SER A 228 19.84 18.53 -15.02
C SER A 228 19.29 17.92 -16.30
N THR A 229 18.56 16.81 -16.18
CA THR A 229 17.77 16.23 -17.27
C THR A 229 16.33 16.74 -17.17
N ALA A 230 15.79 17.28 -18.26
CA ALA A 230 14.36 17.54 -18.35
C ALA A 230 13.63 16.19 -18.48
N LEU A 231 12.75 15.86 -17.52
CA LEU A 231 12.05 14.58 -17.52
C LEU A 231 10.75 14.67 -18.30
N ALA A 232 9.81 15.51 -17.85
CA ALA A 232 8.54 15.70 -18.54
C ALA A 232 8.74 16.43 -19.86
N THR A 233 8.34 15.79 -20.96
CA THR A 233 8.25 16.41 -22.28
C THR A 233 7.03 17.33 -22.36
N HIS A 234 5.94 16.96 -21.67
CA HIS A 234 4.71 17.74 -21.58
C HIS A 234 4.19 17.74 -20.13
N HIS A 235 3.68 18.88 -19.67
CA HIS A 235 2.97 19.00 -18.40
C HIS A 235 1.58 19.57 -18.65
N VAL A 236 0.56 18.88 -18.14
CA VAL A 236 -0.86 19.15 -18.36
C VAL A 236 -1.49 19.50 -17.01
N PRO A 237 -1.78 20.79 -16.76
CA PRO A 237 -2.30 21.27 -15.48
C PRO A 237 -3.82 21.04 -15.39
N VAL A 238 -4.23 19.78 -15.43
CA VAL A 238 -5.65 19.40 -15.39
C VAL A 238 -6.34 20.01 -14.17
N ARG A 239 -7.61 20.41 -14.32
CA ARG A 239 -8.44 20.83 -13.20
C ARG A 239 -8.59 19.69 -12.19
N ILE A 240 -8.69 20.01 -10.91
CA ILE A 240 -8.95 19.00 -9.87
C ILE A 240 -10.25 18.24 -10.24
N ASN A 241 -10.15 16.92 -10.30
CA ASN A 241 -11.22 16.02 -10.76
C ASN A 241 -11.67 16.21 -12.23
N GLY A 242 -10.83 16.84 -13.06
CA GLY A 242 -11.06 17.00 -14.50
C GLY A 242 -10.52 15.84 -15.34
N ASP A 243 -9.97 14.80 -14.71
CA ASP A 243 -9.23 13.72 -15.35
C ASP A 243 -10.08 12.89 -16.32
N VAL A 244 -11.33 12.54 -15.99
CA VAL A 244 -12.25 11.86 -16.93
C VAL A 244 -12.41 12.67 -18.21
N ALA A 245 -12.70 13.97 -18.09
CA ALA A 245 -12.92 14.82 -19.24
C ALA A 245 -11.66 14.90 -20.12
N LEU A 246 -10.49 15.06 -19.49
CA LEU A 246 -9.21 15.07 -20.21
C LEU A 246 -8.94 13.74 -20.92
N LEU A 247 -9.11 12.61 -20.24
CA LEU A 247 -8.87 11.28 -20.81
C LEU A 247 -9.83 10.96 -21.96
N LYS A 248 -11.11 11.33 -21.84
CA LYS A 248 -12.07 11.24 -22.95
C LYS A 248 -11.68 12.16 -24.11
N GLY A 249 -11.25 13.39 -23.83
CA GLY A 249 -10.76 14.32 -24.84
C GLY A 249 -9.55 13.78 -25.61
N ILE A 250 -8.59 13.20 -24.91
CA ILE A 250 -7.42 12.55 -25.52
C ILE A 250 -7.87 11.41 -26.43
N GLN A 251 -8.72 10.52 -25.95
CA GLN A 251 -9.23 9.37 -26.72
C GLN A 251 -10.06 9.82 -27.94
N LYS A 252 -10.92 10.84 -27.79
CA LYS A 252 -11.68 11.46 -28.88
C LYS A 252 -10.74 12.04 -29.95
N ALA A 253 -9.72 12.81 -29.54
CA ALA A 253 -8.73 13.36 -30.46
C ALA A 253 -7.93 12.26 -31.18
N ILE A 254 -7.58 11.15 -30.51
CA ILE A 254 -6.93 9.99 -31.15
C ILE A 254 -7.83 9.41 -32.24
N LEU A 255 -9.11 9.20 -31.97
CA LEU A 255 -10.08 8.67 -32.94
C LEU A 255 -10.26 9.60 -34.15
N GLU A 256 -10.24 10.91 -33.93
CA GLU A 256 -10.36 11.92 -35.00
C GLU A 256 -9.06 12.09 -35.81
N THR A 257 -7.91 11.62 -35.32
CA THR A 257 -6.61 11.82 -35.96
C THR A 257 -6.29 10.67 -36.94
N PRO A 258 -6.19 10.94 -38.25
CA PRO A 258 -5.82 9.91 -39.22
C PRO A 258 -4.42 9.35 -38.93
N GLY A 259 -4.30 8.02 -38.92
CA GLY A 259 -3.02 7.34 -38.68
C GLY A 259 -2.60 7.25 -37.21
N ALA A 260 -3.39 7.79 -36.27
CA ALA A 260 -3.18 7.51 -34.86
C ALA A 260 -3.38 6.01 -34.56
N ARG A 261 -2.66 5.52 -33.56
CA ARG A 261 -2.69 4.13 -33.14
C ARG A 261 -4.00 3.83 -32.43
N VAL A 262 -4.86 3.12 -33.14
CA VAL A 262 -6.00 2.38 -32.59
C VAL A 262 -5.77 0.92 -32.96
N ASP A 263 -5.45 0.09 -31.97
CA ASP A 263 -5.02 -1.31 -32.18
C ASP A 263 -6.25 -2.19 -32.44
N ARG A 264 -6.75 -2.16 -33.69
CA ARG A 264 -7.98 -2.85 -34.10
C ARG A 264 -7.91 -4.35 -33.88
N GLU A 265 -6.74 -4.95 -34.04
CA GLU A 265 -6.55 -6.38 -33.77
C GLU A 265 -6.75 -6.65 -32.27
N PHE A 266 -6.05 -5.91 -31.41
CA PHE A 266 -6.21 -6.05 -29.96
C PHE A 266 -7.66 -5.83 -29.52
N ILE A 267 -8.30 -4.77 -30.01
CA ILE A 267 -9.69 -4.43 -29.71
C ILE A 267 -10.61 -5.59 -30.11
N SER A 268 -10.45 -6.14 -31.32
CA SER A 268 -11.30 -7.22 -31.82
C SER A 268 -11.13 -8.54 -31.06
N GLN A 269 -9.94 -8.80 -30.52
CA GLN A 269 -9.61 -10.08 -29.88
C GLN A 269 -9.84 -10.07 -28.37
N TYR A 270 -9.58 -8.94 -27.69
CA TYR A 270 -9.44 -8.89 -26.23
C TYR A 270 -10.37 -7.89 -25.55
N THR A 271 -11.26 -7.20 -26.28
CA THR A 271 -12.15 -6.20 -25.70
C THR A 271 -13.59 -6.41 -26.11
N GLU A 272 -14.51 -5.84 -25.34
CA GLU A 272 -15.93 -5.74 -25.66
C GLU A 272 -16.41 -4.28 -25.57
N GLY A 273 -17.52 -3.95 -26.24
CA GLY A 273 -18.17 -2.64 -26.12
C GLY A 273 -17.48 -1.47 -26.83
N PHE A 274 -16.40 -1.70 -27.60
CA PHE A 274 -15.64 -0.60 -28.24
C PHE A 274 -16.47 0.30 -29.16
N ASP A 275 -17.39 -0.25 -29.97
CA ASP A 275 -18.20 0.58 -30.88
C ASP A 275 -19.16 1.52 -30.11
N ALA A 276 -19.75 1.03 -29.02
CA ALA A 276 -20.60 1.85 -28.15
C ALA A 276 -19.78 2.93 -27.42
N TYR A 277 -18.58 2.58 -26.98
CA TYR A 277 -17.65 3.51 -26.35
C TYR A 277 -17.15 4.58 -27.33
N ARG A 278 -16.80 4.19 -28.57
CA ARG A 278 -16.46 5.12 -29.65
C ARG A 278 -17.59 6.10 -29.92
N ALA A 279 -18.82 5.61 -30.07
CA ALA A 279 -19.98 6.48 -30.27
C ALA A 279 -20.21 7.44 -29.09
N ASN A 280 -19.94 7.00 -27.85
CA ASN A 280 -19.97 7.89 -26.68
C ASN A 280 -18.93 9.02 -26.78
N LEU A 281 -17.69 8.69 -27.14
CA LEU A 281 -16.63 9.69 -27.33
C LEU A 281 -16.94 10.66 -28.49
N GLU A 282 -17.49 10.16 -29.59
CA GLU A 282 -17.89 10.97 -30.75
C GLU A 282 -19.03 11.94 -30.41
N ALA A 283 -19.99 11.54 -29.57
CA ALA A 283 -21.11 12.35 -29.13
C ALA A 283 -20.76 13.40 -28.06
N GLU A 284 -19.62 13.28 -27.39
CA GLU A 284 -19.20 14.24 -26.36
C GLU A 284 -18.77 15.57 -27.00
N GLU A 285 -19.39 16.68 -26.61
CA GLU A 285 -19.07 18.00 -27.14
C GLU A 285 -17.70 18.50 -26.65
N TRP A 286 -16.90 19.09 -27.55
CA TRP A 286 -15.58 19.62 -27.20
C TRP A 286 -15.63 20.70 -26.11
N SER A 287 -16.70 21.51 -26.08
CA SER A 287 -16.92 22.50 -25.01
C SER A 287 -17.02 21.85 -23.64
N ALA A 288 -17.75 20.74 -23.49
CA ALA A 288 -17.87 20.02 -22.23
C ALA A 288 -16.53 19.40 -21.79
N ILE A 289 -15.75 18.89 -22.75
CA ILE A 289 -14.40 18.35 -22.50
C ILE A 289 -13.46 19.45 -21.99
N VAL A 290 -13.45 20.61 -22.66
CA VAL A 290 -12.61 21.76 -22.29
C VAL A 290 -13.01 22.31 -20.91
N ASP A 291 -14.30 22.55 -20.68
CA ASP A 291 -14.81 23.03 -19.40
C ASP A 291 -14.55 22.02 -18.27
N GLY A 292 -14.74 20.74 -18.56
CA GLY A 292 -14.55 19.63 -17.63
C GLY A 292 -13.08 19.47 -17.20
N SER A 293 -12.18 19.45 -18.17
CA SER A 293 -10.75 19.23 -17.95
C SER A 293 -10.00 20.49 -17.51
N GLY A 294 -10.49 21.67 -17.89
CA GLY A 294 -9.77 22.94 -17.76
C GLY A 294 -8.63 23.10 -18.77
N ILE A 295 -8.55 22.25 -19.80
CA ILE A 295 -7.49 22.25 -20.81
C ILE A 295 -8.08 22.58 -22.17
N SER A 296 -7.39 23.41 -22.97
CA SER A 296 -7.89 23.78 -24.29
C SER A 296 -7.90 22.59 -25.25
N GLU A 297 -8.83 22.59 -26.22
CA GLU A 297 -8.89 21.55 -27.25
C GLU A 297 -7.56 21.40 -28.00
N LEU A 298 -6.88 22.53 -28.28
CA LEU A 298 -5.57 22.53 -28.94
C LEU A 298 -4.54 21.72 -28.14
N GLU A 299 -4.39 22.00 -26.85
CA GLU A 299 -3.46 21.28 -25.97
C GLU A 299 -3.84 19.80 -25.86
N ILE A 300 -5.13 19.47 -25.76
CA ILE A 300 -5.61 18.08 -25.72
C ILE A 300 -5.19 17.34 -27.00
N ARG A 301 -5.37 17.97 -28.17
CA ARG A 301 -4.97 17.38 -29.46
C ARG A 301 -3.46 17.20 -29.58
N GLU A 302 -2.66 18.14 -29.06
CA GLU A 302 -1.19 18.01 -29.03
C GLU A 302 -0.75 16.81 -28.17
N ILE A 303 -1.35 16.64 -26.98
CA ILE A 303 -1.07 15.50 -26.11
C ILE A 303 -1.54 14.19 -26.75
N ALA A 304 -2.73 14.21 -27.37
CA ALA A 304 -3.29 13.07 -28.09
C ALA A 304 -2.40 12.65 -29.28
N ALA A 305 -1.75 13.58 -29.97
CA ALA A 305 -0.80 13.25 -31.03
C ALA A 305 0.44 12.52 -30.51
N VAL A 306 0.93 12.88 -29.32
CA VAL A 306 2.06 12.19 -28.66
C VAL A 306 1.64 10.80 -28.22
N ILE A 307 0.53 10.69 -27.48
CA ILE A 307 0.02 9.41 -26.95
C ILE A 307 -0.39 8.48 -28.09
N GLY A 308 -1.14 8.99 -29.07
CA GLY A 308 -1.65 8.23 -30.21
C GLY A 308 -0.57 7.72 -31.17
N GLN A 309 0.69 8.15 -31.05
CA GLN A 309 1.79 7.60 -31.85
C GLN A 309 2.59 6.50 -31.11
N SER A 310 2.38 6.35 -29.80
CA SER A 310 3.15 5.42 -28.97
C SER A 310 2.94 3.96 -29.41
N LYS A 311 4.02 3.19 -29.48
CA LYS A 311 3.96 1.73 -29.72
C LYS A 311 3.98 0.94 -28.41
N ALA A 312 4.51 1.54 -27.36
CA ALA A 312 4.66 0.95 -26.03
C ALA A 312 4.49 2.03 -24.95
N MET A 313 3.25 2.13 -24.43
CA MET A 313 2.87 3.14 -23.44
C MET A 313 2.69 2.52 -22.06
N ILE A 314 3.30 3.16 -21.06
CA ILE A 314 3.02 2.89 -19.65
C ILE A 314 2.22 4.05 -19.06
N CYS A 315 1.11 3.75 -18.38
CA CYS A 315 0.39 4.74 -17.56
C CYS A 315 0.70 4.49 -16.08
N CYS A 316 1.38 5.44 -15.46
CA CYS A 316 1.70 5.46 -14.05
C CYS A 316 0.75 6.39 -13.28
N TRP A 317 0.20 5.93 -12.17
CA TRP A 317 -0.61 6.78 -11.30
C TRP A 317 -0.46 6.44 -9.83
N ALA A 318 -0.87 7.37 -8.96
CA ALA A 318 -0.92 7.18 -7.52
C ALA A 318 -2.25 7.71 -6.95
N MET A 319 -2.22 8.42 -5.82
CA MET A 319 -3.41 8.83 -5.08
C MET A 319 -4.20 9.98 -5.70
N GLY A 320 -3.62 10.77 -6.60
CA GLY A 320 -4.28 11.95 -7.16
C GLY A 320 -5.57 11.66 -7.93
N LEU A 321 -5.83 10.39 -8.26
CA LEU A 321 -7.01 9.96 -9.03
C LEU A 321 -8.00 9.11 -8.22
N THR A 322 -7.57 8.62 -7.05
CA THR A 322 -8.21 7.45 -6.42
C THR A 322 -9.18 7.82 -5.30
N GLN A 323 -9.24 9.09 -4.90
CA GLN A 323 -10.04 9.57 -3.77
C GLN A 323 -11.26 10.43 -4.18
N HIS A 324 -11.44 10.70 -5.47
CA HIS A 324 -12.63 11.37 -5.98
C HIS A 324 -13.84 10.42 -5.99
N GLN A 325 -15.07 10.97 -5.98
CA GLN A 325 -16.30 10.15 -6.04
C GLN A 325 -16.37 9.28 -7.31
N ASN A 326 -15.82 9.77 -8.42
CA ASN A 326 -15.70 9.12 -9.71
C ASN A 326 -14.34 8.41 -9.91
N ALA A 327 -13.58 8.14 -8.85
CA ALA A 327 -12.25 7.55 -8.94
C ALA A 327 -12.19 6.22 -9.69
N VAL A 328 -13.20 5.35 -9.53
CA VAL A 328 -13.27 4.09 -10.29
C VAL A 328 -13.36 4.37 -11.79
N ALA A 329 -14.21 5.33 -12.20
CA ALA A 329 -14.33 5.72 -13.60
C ALA A 329 -13.03 6.35 -14.15
N ASN A 330 -12.33 7.18 -13.36
CA ASN A 330 -11.00 7.70 -13.74
C ASN A 330 -10.04 6.56 -14.11
N ILE A 331 -9.97 5.52 -13.28
CA ILE A 331 -9.08 4.37 -13.53
C ILE A 331 -9.54 3.60 -14.76
N GLN A 332 -10.85 3.41 -14.94
CA GLN A 332 -11.39 2.74 -16.12
C GLN A 332 -11.04 3.50 -17.42
N GLU A 333 -11.06 4.82 -17.43
CA GLU A 333 -10.65 5.63 -18.58
C GLU A 333 -9.15 5.49 -18.92
N ILE A 334 -8.28 5.35 -17.93
CA ILE A 334 -6.86 5.03 -18.16
C ILE A 334 -6.73 3.65 -18.83
N ILE A 335 -7.48 2.66 -18.33
CA ILE A 335 -7.45 1.32 -18.88
C ILE A 335 -8.05 1.30 -20.29
N ASN A 336 -9.13 2.03 -20.56
CA ASN A 336 -9.70 2.18 -21.90
C ASN A 336 -8.69 2.78 -22.89
N LEU A 337 -7.95 3.80 -22.48
CA LEU A 337 -6.89 4.39 -23.29
C LEU A 337 -5.78 3.35 -23.60
N LEU A 338 -5.36 2.57 -22.60
CA LEU A 338 -4.37 1.49 -22.80
C LEU A 338 -4.90 0.39 -23.73
N MET A 339 -6.16 -0.02 -23.59
CA MET A 339 -6.81 -1.01 -24.46
C MET A 339 -6.94 -0.51 -25.90
N MET A 340 -7.33 0.76 -26.09
CA MET A 340 -7.47 1.39 -27.40
C MET A 340 -6.15 1.35 -28.20
N GLY A 341 -5.01 1.53 -27.54
CA GLY A 341 -3.68 1.44 -28.15
C GLY A 341 -3.04 0.04 -28.16
N GLY A 342 -3.68 -0.97 -27.57
CA GLY A 342 -3.15 -2.34 -27.46
C GLY A 342 -1.94 -2.47 -26.53
N HIS A 343 -1.96 -1.72 -25.41
CA HIS A 343 -0.84 -1.55 -24.48
C HIS A 343 -0.87 -2.50 -23.27
N LEU A 344 -1.69 -3.55 -23.27
CA LEU A 344 -1.74 -4.55 -22.20
C LEU A 344 -1.14 -5.89 -22.64
N GLY A 345 -0.31 -6.49 -21.79
CA GLY A 345 0.43 -7.72 -22.07
C GLY A 345 1.45 -7.57 -23.21
N ARG A 346 2.09 -6.41 -23.30
CA ARG A 346 3.11 -6.10 -24.31
C ARG A 346 4.37 -5.58 -23.59
N PRO A 347 5.58 -6.01 -24.00
CA PRO A 347 6.81 -5.44 -23.47
C PRO A 347 6.83 -3.92 -23.59
N GLY A 348 7.18 -3.24 -22.51
CA GLY A 348 7.25 -1.78 -22.46
C GLY A 348 5.92 -1.06 -22.33
N ALA A 349 4.83 -1.77 -22.05
CA ALA A 349 3.50 -1.19 -22.01
C ALA A 349 2.63 -1.76 -20.89
N GLY A 350 1.77 -0.91 -20.31
CA GLY A 350 0.73 -1.36 -19.40
C GLY A 350 0.36 -0.38 -18.30
N ALA A 351 -0.41 -0.88 -17.35
CA ALA A 351 -0.89 -0.15 -16.19
C ALA A 351 0.10 -0.25 -15.02
N CYS A 352 0.49 0.89 -14.45
CA CYS A 352 1.43 1.00 -13.33
C CYS A 352 0.82 1.82 -12.17
N PRO A 353 -0.12 1.25 -11.39
CA PRO A 353 -0.52 1.85 -10.12
C PRO A 353 0.65 1.82 -9.14
N VAL A 354 1.30 2.96 -8.92
CA VAL A 354 2.46 3.06 -8.04
C VAL A 354 2.01 3.16 -6.59
N ARG A 355 2.27 2.09 -5.82
CA ARG A 355 1.82 1.98 -4.43
C ARG A 355 2.68 2.79 -3.47
N GLY A 356 2.09 3.26 -2.37
CA GLY A 356 2.79 4.05 -1.35
C GLY A 356 3.66 3.20 -0.42
N HIS A 357 3.03 2.64 0.63
CA HIS A 357 3.71 1.87 1.67
C HIS A 357 4.32 0.57 1.13
N SER A 358 5.47 0.18 1.69
CA SER A 358 6.34 -0.90 1.19
C SER A 358 5.67 -2.25 0.97
N ASN A 359 4.61 -2.59 1.71
CA ASN A 359 3.98 -3.91 1.65
C ASN A 359 2.46 -3.84 1.49
N VAL A 360 1.89 -2.68 1.10
CA VAL A 360 0.44 -2.57 0.96
C VAL A 360 -0.13 -3.55 -0.07
N GLN A 361 0.67 -3.91 -1.08
CA GLN A 361 0.30 -4.93 -2.05
C GLN A 361 0.35 -6.34 -1.43
N GLY A 362 1.37 -6.61 -0.61
CA GLY A 362 1.54 -7.87 0.10
C GLY A 362 0.45 -8.11 1.13
N ASP A 363 0.08 -7.10 1.93
CA ASP A 363 -1.01 -7.21 2.90
C ASP A 363 -2.32 -7.68 2.23
N ARG A 364 -2.68 -7.03 1.11
CA ARG A 364 -3.84 -7.42 0.28
C ARG A 364 -3.70 -8.86 -0.25
N THR A 365 -2.52 -9.23 -0.75
CA THR A 365 -2.24 -10.60 -1.21
C THR A 365 -2.37 -11.62 -0.07
N MET A 366 -1.96 -11.26 1.15
CA MET A 366 -2.03 -12.12 2.34
C MET A 366 -3.44 -12.23 2.92
N GLY A 367 -4.43 -11.49 2.39
CA GLY A 367 -5.83 -11.57 2.80
C GLY A 367 -6.29 -10.47 3.75
N ILE A 368 -5.51 -9.40 3.92
CA ILE A 368 -5.96 -8.18 4.61
C ILE A 368 -6.94 -7.45 3.69
N TRP A 369 -8.22 -7.80 3.81
CA TRP A 369 -9.31 -7.22 3.04
C TRP A 369 -10.65 -7.56 3.67
N GLU A 370 -11.56 -6.60 3.70
CA GLU A 370 -12.89 -6.76 4.27
C GLU A 370 -13.86 -7.52 3.34
N ARG A 371 -13.51 -7.74 2.06
CA ARG A 371 -14.35 -8.42 1.07
C ARG A 371 -13.64 -9.62 0.40
N PRO A 372 -13.13 -10.59 1.18
CA PRO A 372 -12.35 -11.70 0.64
C PRO A 372 -13.12 -12.51 -0.40
N SER A 373 -12.41 -13.05 -1.39
CA SER A 373 -13.06 -13.91 -2.40
C SER A 373 -13.49 -15.26 -1.81
N PRO A 374 -14.58 -15.87 -2.30
CA PRO A 374 -15.01 -17.20 -1.86
C PRO A 374 -13.92 -18.27 -2.01
N ALA A 375 -13.11 -18.18 -3.08
CA ALA A 375 -12.00 -19.12 -3.31
C ALA A 375 -10.92 -19.01 -2.22
N PHE A 376 -10.56 -17.80 -1.82
CA PHE A 376 -9.60 -17.58 -0.74
C PHE A 376 -10.11 -18.11 0.61
N LEU A 377 -11.37 -17.83 0.95
CA LEU A 377 -12.00 -18.35 2.16
C LEU A 377 -12.01 -19.89 2.16
N LYS A 378 -12.33 -20.51 1.03
CA LYS A 378 -12.28 -21.97 0.91
C LYS A 378 -10.87 -22.52 1.16
N SER A 379 -9.84 -21.93 0.58
CA SER A 379 -8.45 -22.36 0.80
C SER A 379 -8.03 -22.26 2.27
N LEU A 380 -8.47 -21.21 2.99
CA LEU A 380 -8.25 -21.09 4.43
C LEU A 380 -8.97 -22.20 5.21
N ALA A 381 -10.23 -22.47 4.87
CA ALA A 381 -11.03 -23.52 5.51
C ALA A 381 -10.37 -24.90 5.34
N ASP A 382 -9.96 -25.22 4.11
CA ASP A 382 -9.32 -26.49 3.77
C ASP A 382 -7.97 -26.68 4.52
N GLU A 383 -7.15 -25.63 4.64
CA GLU A 383 -5.82 -25.71 5.26
C GLU A 383 -5.87 -25.71 6.80
N PHE A 384 -6.77 -24.95 7.41
CA PHE A 384 -6.78 -24.72 8.87
C PHE A 384 -7.97 -25.37 9.59
N GLY A 385 -8.93 -25.97 8.88
CA GLY A 385 -10.02 -26.73 9.47
C GLY A 385 -11.00 -25.90 10.28
N PHE A 386 -11.34 -24.69 9.81
CA PHE A 386 -12.37 -23.83 10.39
C PHE A 386 -13.31 -23.29 9.32
N GLU A 387 -14.47 -22.76 9.71
CA GLU A 387 -15.41 -22.08 8.81
C GLU A 387 -15.20 -20.56 8.85
N PRO A 388 -14.64 -19.93 7.81
CA PRO A 388 -14.44 -18.49 7.78
C PRO A 388 -15.76 -17.74 7.59
N PRO A 389 -15.90 -16.51 8.13
CA PRO A 389 -17.05 -15.66 7.85
C PRO A 389 -17.13 -15.32 6.36
N VAL A 390 -18.33 -15.39 5.79
CA VAL A 390 -18.60 -15.11 4.35
C VAL A 390 -19.07 -13.69 4.08
N GLU A 391 -19.69 -13.04 5.08
CA GLU A 391 -20.18 -11.68 4.95
C GLU A 391 -19.02 -10.68 4.88
N HIS A 392 -19.19 -9.62 4.10
CA HIS A 392 -18.22 -8.54 4.04
C HIS A 392 -18.10 -7.82 5.39
N GLY A 393 -16.89 -7.46 5.77
CA GLY A 393 -16.61 -6.63 6.94
C GLY A 393 -16.58 -5.14 6.63
N HIS A 394 -16.11 -4.37 7.61
CA HIS A 394 -15.96 -2.92 7.50
C HIS A 394 -14.63 -2.49 6.87
N SER A 395 -14.73 -1.64 5.84
CA SER A 395 -13.62 -0.82 5.34
C SER A 395 -13.29 0.32 6.32
N THR A 396 -12.19 1.04 6.09
CA THR A 396 -11.73 2.12 6.98
C THR A 396 -12.81 3.15 7.34
N VAL A 397 -13.58 3.66 6.38
CA VAL A 397 -14.64 4.66 6.66
C VAL A 397 -15.84 4.02 7.38
N GLU A 398 -16.21 2.80 6.99
CA GLU A 398 -17.29 2.06 7.66
C GLU A 398 -16.92 1.72 9.11
N ALA A 399 -15.65 1.41 9.37
CA ALA A 399 -15.11 1.17 10.70
C ALA A 399 -15.18 2.43 11.59
N ILE A 400 -14.84 3.60 11.04
CA ILE A 400 -14.98 4.89 11.75
C ILE A 400 -16.45 5.13 12.12
N ASN A 401 -17.37 4.94 11.18
CA ASN A 401 -18.81 5.09 11.44
C ASN A 401 -19.30 4.08 12.49
N ALA A 402 -18.89 2.81 12.39
CA ALA A 402 -19.27 1.76 13.34
C ALA A 402 -18.81 2.07 14.76
N MET A 403 -17.59 2.59 14.94
CA MET A 403 -17.09 3.04 16.25
C MET A 403 -17.85 4.29 16.74
N HIS A 404 -18.09 5.26 15.86
CA HIS A 404 -18.83 6.47 16.22
C HIS A 404 -20.26 6.15 16.67
N GLU A 405 -20.93 5.23 15.99
CA GLU A 405 -22.27 4.71 16.31
C GLU A 405 -22.27 3.71 17.48
N ARG A 406 -21.12 3.43 18.10
CA ARG A 406 -20.94 2.46 19.21
C ARG A 406 -21.36 1.03 18.85
N LYS A 407 -21.34 0.69 17.56
CA LYS A 407 -21.54 -0.68 17.04
C LYS A 407 -20.26 -1.50 17.11
N ALA A 408 -19.11 -0.86 16.88
CA ALA A 408 -17.80 -1.44 17.16
C ALA A 408 -17.29 -0.93 18.53
N LYS A 409 -16.75 -1.85 19.33
CA LYS A 409 -16.31 -1.62 20.71
C LYS A 409 -14.82 -1.82 20.90
N VAL A 410 -14.20 -2.74 20.14
CA VAL A 410 -12.77 -3.03 20.25
C VAL A 410 -12.09 -2.65 18.94
N PHE A 411 -11.02 -1.86 19.02
CA PHE A 411 -10.20 -1.48 17.88
C PHE A 411 -8.75 -1.91 18.12
N ILE A 412 -8.21 -2.74 17.22
CA ILE A 412 -6.83 -3.21 17.26
C ILE A 412 -6.14 -2.79 15.97
N ALA A 413 -5.07 -2.01 16.10
CA ALA A 413 -4.27 -1.54 14.97
C ALA A 413 -2.91 -2.22 14.96
N LEU A 414 -2.65 -2.97 13.89
CA LEU A 414 -1.33 -3.47 13.53
C LEU A 414 -0.60 -2.38 12.74
N GLY A 415 0.08 -1.50 13.49
CA GLY A 415 0.78 -0.35 12.95
C GLY A 415 -0.11 0.82 12.53
N GLY A 416 0.55 1.87 12.03
CA GLY A 416 -0.10 3.08 11.52
C GLY A 416 -0.39 4.14 12.57
N ASN A 417 -0.82 5.31 12.08
CA ASN A 417 -1.36 6.39 12.90
C ASN A 417 -2.80 6.64 12.39
N PHE A 418 -3.69 5.70 12.70
CA PHE A 418 -5.05 5.64 12.16
C PHE A 418 -5.76 7.00 12.25
N LEU A 419 -5.68 7.65 13.41
CA LEU A 419 -6.33 8.94 13.64
C LEU A 419 -5.85 10.05 12.69
N SER A 420 -4.54 10.19 12.50
CA SER A 420 -3.99 11.23 11.61
C SER A 420 -4.04 10.86 10.12
N ALA A 421 -4.20 9.57 9.80
CA ALA A 421 -4.17 9.07 8.42
C ALA A 421 -5.57 8.95 7.78
N THR A 422 -6.63 9.15 8.55
CA THR A 422 -8.03 9.03 8.12
C THR A 422 -8.71 10.41 8.01
N PRO A 423 -9.80 10.54 7.25
CA PRO A 423 -10.50 11.81 7.09
C PRO A 423 -11.20 12.24 8.39
N ASP A 424 -11.52 13.53 8.48
CA ASP A 424 -12.25 14.14 9.60
C ASP A 424 -11.68 13.73 10.98
N THR A 425 -10.55 14.32 11.33
CA THR A 425 -9.80 13.98 12.55
C THR A 425 -10.65 14.08 13.81
N ALA A 426 -11.56 15.05 13.91
CA ALA A 426 -12.40 15.21 15.10
C ALA A 426 -13.45 14.09 15.19
N TYR A 427 -14.09 13.75 14.06
CA TYR A 427 -15.04 12.65 14.01
C TYR A 427 -14.39 11.30 14.32
N THR A 428 -13.21 11.05 13.73
CA THR A 428 -12.41 9.84 13.97
C THR A 428 -11.90 9.77 15.41
N ALA A 429 -11.49 10.89 16.00
CA ALA A 429 -11.10 10.95 17.40
C ALA A 429 -12.26 10.53 18.32
N GLN A 430 -13.46 11.07 18.07
CA GLN A 430 -14.66 10.70 18.82
C GLN A 430 -15.03 9.22 18.63
N ALA A 431 -14.84 8.69 17.42
CA ALA A 431 -15.07 7.29 17.10
C ALA A 431 -14.14 6.38 17.93
N LEU A 432 -12.83 6.64 17.92
CA LEU A 432 -11.87 5.90 18.76
C LEU A 432 -12.20 5.99 20.25
N ALA A 433 -12.58 7.18 20.73
CA ALA A 433 -12.97 7.41 22.12
C ALA A 433 -14.26 6.71 22.56
N ASN A 434 -15.09 6.27 21.60
CA ASN A 434 -16.31 5.51 21.89
C ASN A 434 -16.05 4.00 22.08
N CYS A 435 -14.84 3.50 21.80
CA CYS A 435 -14.46 2.11 21.98
C CYS A 435 -14.26 1.77 23.48
N SER A 436 -14.55 0.53 23.89
CA SER A 436 -14.15 0.03 25.20
C SER A 436 -12.63 -0.10 25.26
N LEU A 437 -12.02 -0.77 24.27
CA LEU A 437 -10.59 -1.02 24.18
C LEU A 437 -10.01 -0.52 22.85
N THR A 438 -8.91 0.23 22.93
CA THR A 438 -8.05 0.54 21.79
C THR A 438 -6.65 -0.04 21.98
N VAL A 439 -6.17 -0.82 21.02
CA VAL A 439 -4.85 -1.44 21.02
C VAL A 439 -4.03 -0.90 19.85
N GLN A 440 -2.81 -0.43 20.12
CA GLN A 440 -1.87 0.03 19.10
C GLN A 440 -0.61 -0.82 19.15
N ILE A 441 -0.36 -1.60 18.10
CA ILE A 441 0.92 -2.29 17.90
C ILE A 441 1.81 -1.35 17.11
N SER A 442 2.88 -0.84 17.71
CA SER A 442 3.64 0.26 17.14
C SER A 442 5.12 0.22 17.53
N THR A 443 5.96 0.93 16.80
CA THR A 443 7.37 1.09 17.16
C THR A 443 7.62 2.34 17.99
N LYS A 444 6.71 3.33 17.92
CA LYS A 444 6.87 4.69 18.44
C LYS A 444 5.54 5.34 18.80
N LEU A 445 5.62 6.32 19.68
CA LEU A 445 4.50 7.17 20.06
C LEU A 445 4.00 8.00 18.87
N ASN A 446 2.68 8.04 18.71
CA ASN A 446 1.97 8.86 17.73
C ASN A 446 0.61 9.28 18.30
N ARG A 447 -0.14 10.12 17.57
CA ARG A 447 -1.41 10.68 18.03
C ARG A 447 -2.46 9.63 18.43
N SER A 448 -2.50 8.48 17.75
CA SER A 448 -3.47 7.41 17.99
C SER A 448 -3.26 6.68 19.33
N HIS A 449 -2.16 6.93 20.03
CA HIS A 449 -1.91 6.41 21.37
C HIS A 449 -2.47 7.32 22.47
N LEU A 450 -2.87 8.54 22.12
CA LEU A 450 -3.27 9.57 23.06
C LEU A 450 -4.78 9.84 23.02
N ILE A 451 -5.42 9.51 21.90
CA ILE A 451 -6.88 9.46 21.76
C ILE A 451 -7.30 8.00 21.80
N THR A 452 -7.84 7.60 22.94
CA THR A 452 -8.03 6.19 23.32
C THR A 452 -9.48 5.91 23.66
N GLY A 453 -9.84 4.63 23.65
CA GLY A 453 -11.10 4.15 24.22
C GLY A 453 -11.12 4.26 25.75
N GLU A 454 -12.05 3.56 26.40
CA GLU A 454 -12.20 3.59 27.86
C GLU A 454 -10.92 3.12 28.58
N HIS A 455 -10.18 2.18 27.98
CA HIS A 455 -8.79 1.85 28.32
C HIS A 455 -7.99 1.50 27.05
N ALA A 456 -6.67 1.47 27.15
CA ALA A 456 -5.81 1.26 25.98
C ALA A 456 -4.55 0.46 26.24
N LEU A 457 -4.02 -0.16 25.19
CA LEU A 457 -2.75 -0.85 25.18
C LEU A 457 -1.83 -0.29 24.10
N MET A 458 -0.56 -0.05 24.46
CA MET A 458 0.53 0.12 23.51
C MET A 458 1.39 -1.14 23.53
N LEU A 459 1.50 -1.83 22.39
CA LEU A 459 2.27 -3.06 22.25
C LEU A 459 3.48 -2.78 21.36
N PRO A 460 4.68 -2.58 21.95
CA PRO A 460 5.84 -2.23 21.15
C PRO A 460 6.36 -3.43 20.36
N CYS A 461 6.49 -3.25 19.04
CA CYS A 461 7.03 -4.27 18.16
C CYS A 461 8.48 -3.98 17.74
N LEU A 462 9.15 -5.03 17.28
CA LEU A 462 10.40 -4.90 16.52
C LEU A 462 10.14 -4.06 15.26
N GLY A 463 10.98 -3.06 15.03
CA GLY A 463 11.10 -2.37 13.77
C GLY A 463 11.75 -3.29 12.74
N ARG A 464 11.45 -3.10 11.46
CA ARG A 464 11.99 -3.96 10.39
C ARG A 464 13.51 -3.84 10.27
N THR A 465 14.11 -2.77 10.80
CA THR A 465 15.57 -2.58 10.90
C THR A 465 16.26 -3.44 11.97
N GLU A 466 15.51 -4.01 12.91
CA GLU A 466 16.04 -4.74 14.06
C GLU A 466 16.18 -6.24 13.78
N ARG A 467 17.18 -6.87 14.41
CA ARG A 467 17.37 -8.32 14.34
C ARG A 467 16.24 -9.02 15.09
N ASP A 468 15.62 -9.97 14.42
CA ASP A 468 14.65 -10.88 15.01
C ASP A 468 15.31 -12.25 15.21
N ILE A 469 15.59 -12.61 16.47
CA ILE A 469 16.23 -13.88 16.82
C ILE A 469 15.20 -14.75 17.53
N GLN A 470 14.85 -15.87 16.90
CA GLN A 470 13.91 -16.85 17.42
C GLN A 470 14.63 -18.17 17.74
N SER A 471 13.92 -19.18 18.24
CA SER A 471 14.53 -20.45 18.65
C SER A 471 15.22 -21.20 17.49
N SER A 472 14.74 -21.03 16.25
CA SER A 472 15.40 -21.58 15.05
C SER A 472 16.56 -20.72 14.52
N GLY A 473 16.84 -19.58 15.15
CA GLY A 473 17.89 -18.63 14.76
C GLY A 473 17.34 -17.31 14.24
N ALA A 474 18.19 -16.57 13.51
CA ALA A 474 17.82 -15.29 12.93
C ALA A 474 16.72 -15.46 11.88
N GLN A 475 15.64 -14.70 12.03
CA GLN A 475 14.52 -14.66 11.11
C GLN A 475 14.65 -13.46 10.16
N PHE A 476 13.95 -13.56 9.03
CA PHE A 476 13.70 -12.45 8.12
C PHE A 476 12.22 -12.45 7.77
N VAL A 477 11.69 -11.32 7.33
CA VAL A 477 10.30 -11.19 6.85
C VAL A 477 10.29 -11.01 5.34
N SER A 478 9.12 -11.18 4.70
CA SER A 478 8.94 -10.88 3.27
C SER A 478 7.94 -9.75 3.06
N VAL A 479 8.10 -9.04 1.93
CA VAL A 479 7.20 -8.00 1.45
C VAL A 479 6.98 -8.14 -0.06
N GLU A 480 5.91 -7.55 -0.59
CA GLU A 480 5.56 -7.47 -2.01
C GLU A 480 5.51 -6.01 -2.46
N ASP A 481 6.27 -5.69 -3.50
CA ASP A 481 6.33 -4.34 -4.08
C ASP A 481 5.18 -4.04 -5.07
N SER A 482 5.18 -2.83 -5.66
CA SER A 482 4.13 -2.37 -6.59
C SER A 482 4.04 -3.19 -7.89
N MET A 483 5.09 -3.94 -8.25
CA MET A 483 5.19 -4.72 -9.47
C MET A 483 5.02 -6.23 -9.23
N GLY A 484 4.64 -6.62 -8.01
CA GLY A 484 4.39 -8.00 -7.65
C GLY A 484 5.66 -8.82 -7.44
N VAL A 485 6.78 -8.18 -7.11
CA VAL A 485 7.99 -8.88 -6.66
C VAL A 485 7.90 -9.09 -5.16
N VAL A 486 8.05 -10.35 -4.74
CA VAL A 486 8.12 -10.75 -3.33
C VAL A 486 9.58 -10.94 -2.94
N HIS A 487 10.08 -10.16 -1.99
CA HIS A 487 11.47 -10.19 -1.56
C HIS A 487 11.62 -10.18 -0.03
N ALA A 488 12.78 -10.66 0.43
CA ALA A 488 13.12 -10.71 1.84
C ALA A 488 13.57 -9.34 2.37
N SER A 489 13.26 -9.07 3.64
CA SER A 489 13.82 -7.99 4.42
C SER A 489 14.37 -8.51 5.75
N THR A 490 15.65 -8.24 6.01
CA THR A 490 16.35 -8.67 7.23
C THR A 490 16.93 -7.47 7.97
N GLY A 491 16.47 -7.23 9.19
CA GLY A 491 17.03 -6.23 10.08
C GLY A 491 18.37 -6.67 10.69
N THR A 492 19.25 -5.72 10.99
CA THR A 492 20.60 -5.98 11.53
C THR A 492 20.92 -5.20 12.80
N LEU A 493 20.10 -4.22 13.17
CA LEU A 493 20.26 -3.44 14.39
C LEU A 493 19.90 -4.27 15.63
N ALA A 494 20.50 -3.95 16.76
CA ALA A 494 20.02 -4.50 18.03
C ALA A 494 18.61 -3.96 18.31
N PRO A 495 17.69 -4.78 18.84
CA PRO A 495 16.40 -4.30 19.31
C PRO A 495 16.53 -3.12 20.27
N ALA A 496 15.62 -2.15 20.16
CA ALA A 496 15.63 -0.94 20.99
C ALA A 496 15.41 -1.24 22.49
N SER A 497 14.85 -2.40 22.80
CA SER A 497 14.64 -2.96 24.14
C SER A 497 14.62 -4.50 24.06
N GLU A 498 14.96 -5.17 25.15
CA GLU A 498 14.87 -6.63 25.27
C GLU A 498 13.41 -7.13 25.43
N HIS A 499 12.48 -6.23 25.72
CA HIS A 499 11.06 -6.55 25.91
C HIS A 499 10.24 -6.51 24.61
N LEU A 500 10.84 -6.18 23.47
CA LEU A 500 10.14 -6.13 22.19
C LEU A 500 9.82 -7.53 21.68
N LEU A 501 8.63 -7.68 21.09
CA LEU A 501 8.26 -8.86 20.33
C LEU A 501 8.14 -8.52 18.84
N SER A 502 8.33 -9.52 17.98
CA SER A 502 8.05 -9.39 16.55
C SER A 502 6.54 -9.30 16.31
N GLU A 503 6.12 -8.69 15.19
CA GLU A 503 4.68 -8.67 14.83
C GLU A 503 4.07 -10.09 14.78
N PRO A 504 4.71 -11.12 14.18
CA PRO A 504 4.20 -12.50 14.24
C PRO A 504 4.04 -13.04 15.67
N ALA A 505 4.97 -12.72 16.58
CA ALA A 505 4.88 -13.16 17.98
C ALA A 505 3.73 -12.47 18.72
N ILE A 506 3.50 -11.18 18.48
CA ILE A 506 2.38 -10.43 19.07
C ILE A 506 1.05 -11.00 18.58
N VAL A 507 0.92 -11.24 17.28
CA VAL A 507 -0.29 -11.82 16.68
C VAL A 507 -0.54 -13.23 17.22
N ALA A 508 0.50 -14.07 17.30
CA ALA A 508 0.40 -15.40 17.89
C ALA A 508 0.00 -15.37 19.38
N GLY A 509 0.52 -14.41 20.15
CA GLY A 509 0.14 -14.22 21.55
C GLY A 509 -1.34 -13.83 21.71
N MET A 510 -1.83 -12.89 20.90
CA MET A 510 -3.24 -12.52 20.87
C MET A 510 -4.13 -13.71 20.48
N ALA A 511 -3.75 -14.45 19.42
CA ALA A 511 -4.50 -15.61 18.95
C ALA A 511 -4.54 -16.73 20.00
N GLY A 512 -3.41 -17.04 20.65
CA GLY A 512 -3.33 -18.04 21.71
C GLY A 512 -4.19 -17.68 22.92
N ALA A 513 -4.12 -16.44 23.39
CA ALA A 513 -4.94 -15.99 24.53
C ALA A 513 -6.45 -15.95 24.19
N THR A 514 -6.81 -15.56 22.97
CA THR A 514 -8.20 -15.37 22.56
C THR A 514 -8.87 -16.69 22.14
N LEU A 515 -8.18 -17.49 21.32
CA LEU A 515 -8.75 -18.68 20.66
C LEU A 515 -8.21 -20.01 21.22
N GLY A 516 -7.16 -19.99 22.03
CA GLY A 516 -6.51 -21.21 22.53
C GLY A 516 -5.67 -21.96 21.50
N VAL A 517 -5.32 -21.32 20.37
CA VAL A 517 -4.47 -21.93 19.33
C VAL A 517 -2.99 -21.85 19.70
N ASP A 518 -2.22 -22.90 19.37
CA ASP A 518 -0.76 -22.90 19.56
C ASP A 518 -0.04 -22.58 18.24
N TRP A 519 0.46 -21.35 18.15
CA TRP A 519 1.29 -20.87 17.04
C TRP A 519 2.77 -20.68 17.42
N SER A 520 3.20 -21.30 18.52
CA SER A 520 4.61 -21.23 18.96
C SER A 520 5.58 -21.73 17.88
N GLY A 521 5.20 -22.75 17.11
CA GLY A 521 5.98 -23.23 15.96
C GLY A 521 6.13 -22.22 14.83
N TYR A 522 5.11 -21.38 14.61
CA TYR A 522 5.16 -20.29 13.63
C TYR A 522 6.08 -19.16 14.09
N VAL A 523 6.05 -18.83 15.38
CA VAL A 523 6.97 -17.83 15.98
C VAL A 523 8.41 -18.33 15.99
N ALA A 524 8.61 -19.61 16.30
CA ALA A 524 9.92 -20.23 16.35
C ALA A 524 10.65 -20.21 14.99
N ASN A 525 9.92 -20.37 13.88
CA ASN A 525 10.46 -20.41 12.53
C ASN A 525 9.45 -19.90 11.48
N TYR A 526 9.77 -18.76 10.83
CA TYR A 526 8.89 -18.14 9.85
C TYR A 526 8.76 -18.92 8.55
N ASP A 527 9.66 -19.87 8.27
CA ASP A 527 9.49 -20.79 7.15
C ASP A 527 8.19 -21.62 7.30
N ALA A 528 7.75 -21.87 8.53
CA ALA A 528 6.48 -22.56 8.79
C ALA A 528 5.27 -21.70 8.40
N ILE A 529 5.33 -20.37 8.58
CA ILE A 529 4.28 -19.44 8.13
C ILE A 529 4.24 -19.43 6.60
N ARG A 530 5.40 -19.28 5.95
CA ARG A 530 5.53 -19.27 4.48
C ARG A 530 5.06 -20.57 3.83
N ALA A 531 5.28 -21.71 4.49
CA ALA A 531 4.79 -22.99 4.03
C ALA A 531 3.24 -23.05 4.01
N ARG A 532 2.57 -22.34 4.93
CA ARG A 532 1.10 -22.20 4.92
C ARG A 532 0.63 -21.21 3.87
N ILE A 533 1.31 -20.07 3.71
CA ILE A 533 1.06 -19.11 2.63
C ILE A 533 1.06 -19.82 1.27
N ALA A 534 2.08 -20.64 1.00
CA ALA A 534 2.22 -21.41 -0.24
C ALA A 534 1.08 -22.42 -0.50
N ARG A 535 0.34 -22.84 0.54
CA ARG A 535 -0.81 -23.76 0.41
C ARG A 535 -2.13 -23.04 0.20
N VAL A 536 -2.22 -21.78 0.64
CA VAL A 536 -3.46 -21.00 0.61
C VAL A 536 -3.51 -20.05 -0.59
N ILE A 537 -2.38 -19.43 -0.94
CA ILE A 537 -2.31 -18.31 -1.87
C ILE A 537 -1.59 -18.75 -3.16
N PRO A 538 -2.27 -18.74 -4.33
CA PRO A 538 -1.65 -19.09 -5.60
C PRO A 538 -0.45 -18.21 -5.96
N GLY A 539 0.56 -18.80 -6.60
CA GLY A 539 1.77 -18.10 -7.02
C GLY A 539 2.90 -18.10 -5.98
N PHE A 540 2.63 -18.63 -4.78
CA PHE A 540 3.59 -18.78 -3.67
C PHE A 540 4.13 -20.22 -3.54
N GLU A 541 3.93 -21.07 -4.54
CA GLU A 541 4.50 -22.42 -4.56
C GLU A 541 6.02 -22.34 -4.35
N GLU A 542 6.57 -23.20 -3.49
CA GLU A 542 7.99 -23.20 -3.10
C GLU A 542 8.50 -21.86 -2.54
N MET A 543 7.63 -21.07 -1.86
CA MET A 543 7.97 -19.74 -1.31
C MET A 543 9.30 -19.71 -0.56
N ASN A 544 9.56 -20.70 0.31
CA ASN A 544 10.79 -20.76 1.11
C ASN A 544 12.06 -20.84 0.25
N ALA A 545 12.04 -21.60 -0.84
CA ALA A 545 13.18 -21.69 -1.74
C ALA A 545 13.31 -20.43 -2.61
N ARG A 546 12.18 -19.93 -3.12
CA ARG A 546 12.14 -18.78 -4.05
C ARG A 546 12.50 -17.45 -3.37
N ILE A 547 12.06 -17.22 -2.13
CA ILE A 547 12.34 -15.97 -1.41
C ILE A 547 13.82 -15.77 -1.09
N ARG A 548 14.59 -16.86 -1.07
CA ARG A 548 16.04 -16.87 -0.83
C ARG A 548 16.87 -16.64 -2.11
N GLN A 549 16.22 -16.58 -3.27
CA GLN A 549 16.89 -16.18 -4.50
C GLN A 549 17.27 -14.69 -4.45
N PRO A 550 18.31 -14.26 -5.18
CA PRO A 550 18.62 -12.84 -5.32
C PRO A 550 17.40 -12.08 -5.84
N ASN A 551 16.99 -11.02 -5.14
CA ASN A 551 15.78 -10.22 -5.43
C ASN A 551 14.44 -10.93 -5.17
N GLY A 552 14.43 -12.13 -4.59
CA GLY A 552 13.21 -12.88 -4.33
C GLY A 552 12.57 -13.45 -5.61
N PHE A 553 11.26 -13.29 -5.78
CA PHE A 553 10.55 -13.82 -6.94
C PHE A 553 9.37 -12.96 -7.38
N GLU A 554 9.08 -12.97 -8.68
CA GLU A 554 7.91 -12.30 -9.24
C GLU A 554 6.68 -13.22 -9.16
N LEU A 555 5.52 -12.64 -8.85
CA LEU A 555 4.24 -13.32 -8.95
C LEU A 555 3.75 -13.38 -10.41
N PRO A 556 3.05 -14.45 -10.80
CA PRO A 556 2.44 -14.54 -12.11
C PRO A 556 1.33 -13.49 -12.27
N HIS A 557 1.22 -12.92 -13.46
CA HIS A 557 0.21 -11.92 -13.79
C HIS A 557 -0.44 -12.23 -15.14
N ALA A 558 -1.68 -12.71 -15.13
CA ALA A 558 -2.44 -13.17 -16.31
C ALA A 558 -2.40 -12.16 -17.49
N VAL A 559 -2.68 -10.88 -17.24
CA VAL A 559 -2.66 -9.83 -18.28
C VAL A 559 -1.26 -9.61 -18.86
N ARG A 560 -0.24 -9.46 -18.01
CA ARG A 560 1.15 -9.20 -18.41
C ARG A 560 1.74 -10.40 -19.17
N ASP A 561 1.59 -11.60 -18.60
CA ASP A 561 2.31 -12.79 -19.02
C ASP A 561 1.62 -13.55 -20.15
N GLN A 562 0.28 -13.50 -20.20
CA GLN A 562 -0.53 -14.37 -21.08
C GLN A 562 -1.57 -13.60 -21.90
N ARG A 563 -1.74 -12.28 -21.69
CA ARG A 563 -2.88 -11.49 -22.21
C ARG A 563 -4.22 -12.13 -21.89
N GLU A 564 -4.34 -12.71 -20.71
CA GLU A 564 -5.59 -13.30 -20.24
C GLU A 564 -6.31 -12.29 -19.33
N PHE A 565 -7.54 -11.94 -19.71
CA PHE A 565 -8.39 -10.97 -19.01
C PHE A 565 -9.55 -11.70 -18.33
N ARG A 566 -9.47 -11.88 -17.02
CA ARG A 566 -10.47 -12.61 -16.22
C ARG A 566 -11.50 -11.65 -15.62
N THR A 567 -12.23 -10.95 -16.48
CA THR A 567 -13.26 -10.00 -16.05
C THR A 567 -14.49 -10.75 -15.49
N PRO A 568 -15.17 -10.20 -14.46
CA PRO A 568 -16.36 -10.82 -13.85
C PRO A 568 -17.56 -10.99 -14.78
#